data_AF-A0A314XI77-F1
#
_entry.id   AF-A0A314XI77-F1
#
_cell.length_a   1.000
_cell.length_b   1.000
_cell.length_c   1.000
_cell.angle_alpha   90.00
_cell.angle_beta   90.00
_cell.angle_gamma   90.00
#
_symmetry.space_group_name_H-M   'P 1'
#
loop_
_entity.id
_entity.type
_entity.pdbx_description
1 polymer ?
#
loop_
_entity_poly.entity_id
_entity_poly.type
_entity_poly.pdbx_seq_one_letter_code
_entity_poly.pdbx_strand_id
1 'polypeptide(L)'
;MAVDSSLSPLGPPACEKDAKALQFIEETTRNADPVQERVLAEILARNAETEYLKRYKLGGATDRETFKSKLPVISYEDLQPEIQRIANGDRSPILSAHPISEFLTSSGTSAGERKLMPTIQEELDRRQLLYSLLMPVMNLCVPGLDKGKGLYFLFVKSETKTPGGLLARPVLTSYYKSEHFKTRPYDPYNVYTSPNEAILCPDSFQSMYAQMLCGLLERNQVLRLGAVFASGLLRAIRFLQLNWQQLVNDIRTGTLNPKITEPNLKSCMDGILKPDRGAGGLRVETMRR
;
A
#
# COMPACT_ATOMS: atom_id res chain seq x y z
N MET A 1 -4.61 -13.99 -40.26
CA MET A 1 -4.71 -15.32 -39.63
C MET A 1 -5.43 -15.11 -38.32
N ALA A 2 -6.61 -15.70 -38.19
CA ALA A 2 -7.43 -15.60 -36.98
C ALA A 2 -6.67 -16.25 -35.82
N VAL A 3 -6.44 -15.48 -34.75
CA VAL A 3 -5.94 -16.04 -33.50
C VAL A 3 -7.13 -16.75 -32.88
N ASP A 4 -7.11 -18.08 -32.95
CA ASP A 4 -8.04 -18.93 -32.22
C ASP A 4 -8.03 -18.52 -30.75
N SER A 5 -9.17 -18.01 -30.27
CA SER A 5 -9.40 -17.63 -28.88
C SER A 5 -9.65 -18.90 -28.05
N SER A 6 -8.67 -19.79 -28.01
CA SER A 6 -8.70 -20.96 -27.13
C SER A 6 -8.75 -20.44 -25.69
N LEU A 7 -9.92 -20.61 -25.08
CA LEU A 7 -10.29 -20.34 -23.68
C LEU A 7 -9.08 -20.28 -22.75
N SER A 8 -8.84 -19.09 -22.19
CA SER A 8 -7.96 -18.94 -21.04
C SER A 8 -8.36 -19.96 -19.96
N PRO A 9 -7.41 -20.66 -19.30
CA PRO A 9 -7.73 -21.56 -18.18
C PRO A 9 -8.29 -20.82 -16.96
N LEU A 10 -8.41 -19.50 -17.04
CA LEU A 10 -8.91 -18.58 -16.05
C LEU A 10 -10.41 -18.30 -16.30
N GLY A 11 -11.18 -18.08 -15.23
CA GLY A 11 -12.62 -17.77 -15.33
C GLY A 11 -12.89 -16.49 -16.12
N PRO A 12 -14.16 -16.19 -16.49
CA PRO A 12 -14.50 -14.92 -17.12
C PRO A 12 -14.38 -13.75 -16.12
N PRO A 13 -14.23 -12.50 -16.58
CA PRO A 13 -14.29 -11.33 -15.71
C PRO A 13 -15.61 -11.29 -14.93
N ALA A 14 -15.56 -10.95 -13.64
CA ALA A 14 -16.74 -10.96 -12.78
C ALA A 14 -17.69 -9.77 -13.02
N CYS A 15 -17.19 -8.65 -13.54
CA CYS A 15 -17.98 -7.46 -13.91
C CYS A 15 -17.26 -6.58 -14.94
N GLU A 16 -17.90 -5.50 -15.40
CA GLU A 16 -17.32 -4.56 -16.40
C GLU A 16 -16.04 -3.89 -15.90
N LYS A 17 -15.96 -3.54 -14.61
CA LYS A 17 -14.74 -2.97 -14.00
C LYS A 17 -13.57 -3.95 -14.09
N ASP A 18 -13.81 -5.22 -13.82
CA ASP A 18 -12.79 -6.27 -13.93
C ASP A 18 -12.38 -6.47 -15.39
N ALA A 19 -13.34 -6.49 -16.33
CA ALA A 19 -13.05 -6.60 -17.75
C ALA A 19 -12.14 -5.48 -18.25
N LYS A 20 -12.39 -4.22 -17.86
CA LYS A 20 -11.54 -3.07 -18.21
C LYS A 20 -10.14 -3.19 -17.62
N ALA A 21 -10.01 -3.62 -16.36
CA ALA A 21 -8.71 -3.80 -15.72
C ALA A 21 -7.89 -4.91 -16.40
N LEU A 22 -8.53 -6.02 -16.77
CA LEU A 22 -7.88 -7.13 -17.46
C LEU A 22 -7.51 -6.78 -18.90
N GLN A 23 -8.37 -6.04 -19.61
CA GLN A 23 -8.06 -5.50 -20.93
C GLN A 23 -6.87 -4.53 -20.86
N PHE A 24 -6.81 -3.66 -19.84
CA PHE A 24 -5.66 -2.79 -19.63
C PHE A 24 -4.35 -3.57 -19.44
N ILE A 25 -4.39 -4.68 -18.68
CA ILE A 25 -3.22 -5.57 -18.54
C ILE A 25 -2.82 -6.13 -19.90
N GLU A 26 -3.76 -6.72 -20.64
CA GLU A 26 -3.50 -7.35 -21.94
C GLU A 26 -2.95 -6.35 -22.97
N GLU A 27 -3.55 -5.17 -23.07
CA GLU A 27 -3.08 -4.11 -23.96
C GLU A 27 -1.68 -3.63 -23.58
N THR A 28 -1.41 -3.47 -22.28
CA THR A 28 -0.11 -3.00 -21.78
C THR A 28 0.99 -4.04 -22.02
N THR A 29 0.72 -5.32 -21.76
CA THR A 29 1.72 -6.38 -21.92
C THR A 29 1.97 -6.74 -23.38
N ARG A 30 0.93 -6.72 -24.22
CA ARG A 30 1.05 -6.95 -25.67
C ARG A 30 1.82 -5.83 -26.37
N ASN A 31 1.73 -4.60 -25.87
CA ASN A 31 2.39 -3.41 -26.43
C ASN A 31 3.51 -2.88 -25.52
N ALA A 32 4.22 -3.77 -24.81
CA ALA A 32 5.18 -3.37 -23.78
C ALA A 32 6.27 -2.40 -24.29
N ASP A 33 6.86 -2.64 -25.48
CA ASP A 33 7.91 -1.77 -26.03
C ASP A 33 7.38 -0.37 -26.39
N PRO A 34 6.29 -0.20 -27.17
CA PRO A 34 5.67 1.11 -27.39
C PRO A 34 5.25 1.83 -26.11
N VAL A 35 4.73 1.10 -25.11
CA VAL A 35 4.36 1.68 -23.81
C VAL A 35 5.60 2.21 -23.10
N GLN A 36 6.70 1.46 -23.06
CA GLN A 36 7.96 1.89 -22.46
C GLN A 36 8.56 3.11 -23.16
N GLU A 37 8.55 3.14 -24.50
CA GLU A 37 8.99 4.31 -25.26
C GLU A 37 8.20 5.56 -24.92
N ARG A 38 6.86 5.44 -24.89
CA ARG A 38 5.98 6.56 -24.52
C ARG A 38 6.23 7.03 -23.09
N VAL A 39 6.33 6.11 -22.12
CA VAL A 39 6.59 6.46 -20.71
C VAL A 39 7.93 7.19 -20.56
N LEU A 40 8.99 6.72 -21.23
CA LEU A 40 10.27 7.40 -21.22
C LEU A 40 10.15 8.81 -21.83
N ALA A 41 9.51 8.93 -22.99
CA ALA A 41 9.33 10.21 -23.65
C ALA A 41 8.54 11.21 -22.78
N GLU A 42 7.47 10.76 -22.10
CA GLU A 42 6.70 11.59 -21.15
C GLU A 42 7.56 12.06 -19.98
N ILE A 43 8.37 11.18 -19.38
CA ILE A 43 9.28 11.52 -18.27
C ILE A 43 10.32 12.55 -18.72
N LEU A 44 10.96 12.33 -19.87
CA LEU A 44 12.01 13.22 -20.38
C LEU A 44 11.45 14.56 -20.82
N ALA A 45 10.31 14.58 -21.53
CA ALA A 45 9.66 15.81 -21.96
C ALA A 45 9.27 16.69 -20.75
N ARG A 46 8.67 16.07 -19.73
CA ARG A 46 8.25 16.75 -18.50
C ARG A 46 9.43 17.33 -17.74
N ASN A 47 10.54 16.58 -17.67
CA ASN A 47 11.69 16.93 -16.85
C ASN A 47 12.82 17.59 -17.64
N ALA A 48 12.62 17.93 -18.92
CA ALA A 48 13.65 18.43 -19.83
C ALA A 48 14.47 19.59 -19.25
N GLU A 49 13.81 20.47 -18.49
CA GLU A 49 14.40 21.69 -17.93
C GLU A 49 14.98 21.54 -16.53
N THR A 50 14.93 20.34 -15.95
CA THR A 50 15.47 20.03 -14.62
C THR A 50 17.00 20.11 -14.58
N GLU A 51 17.54 20.45 -13.41
CA GLU A 51 19.00 20.56 -13.22
C GLU A 51 19.73 19.26 -13.59
N TYR A 52 19.17 18.11 -13.18
CA TYR A 52 19.78 16.81 -13.43
C TYR A 52 19.88 16.49 -14.92
N LEU A 53 18.80 16.67 -15.71
CA LEU A 53 18.86 16.41 -17.16
C LEU A 53 19.72 17.44 -17.91
N LYS A 54 19.74 18.69 -17.45
CA LYS A 54 20.62 19.73 -17.99
C LYS A 54 22.11 19.42 -17.76
N ARG A 55 22.48 18.85 -16.61
CA ARG A 55 23.85 18.41 -16.32
C ARG A 55 24.42 17.48 -17.39
N TYR A 56 23.60 16.55 -17.88
CA TYR A 56 23.98 15.59 -18.92
C TYR A 56 23.72 16.09 -20.35
N LYS A 57 23.35 17.38 -20.51
CA LYS A 57 23.14 18.02 -21.81
C LYS A 57 22.20 17.22 -22.71
N LEU A 58 21.11 16.69 -22.14
CA LEU A 58 20.14 15.89 -22.89
C LEU A 58 19.51 16.72 -24.02
N GLY A 59 19.35 18.03 -23.81
CA GLY A 59 18.97 18.99 -24.85
C GLY A 59 17.52 18.86 -25.30
N GLY A 60 16.63 18.43 -24.38
CA GLY A 60 15.22 18.20 -24.68
C GLY A 60 14.93 16.92 -25.48
N ALA A 61 15.96 16.08 -25.75
CA ALA A 61 15.75 14.79 -26.39
C ALA A 61 14.88 13.88 -25.53
N THR A 62 13.92 13.21 -26.17
CA THR A 62 12.97 12.29 -25.53
C THR A 62 13.10 10.86 -26.02
N ASP A 63 14.02 10.59 -26.94
CA ASP A 63 14.24 9.28 -27.52
C ASP A 63 15.17 8.40 -26.67
N ARG A 64 14.95 7.09 -26.81
CA ARG A 64 15.64 6.04 -26.06
C ARG A 64 17.15 5.98 -26.32
N GLU A 65 17.60 6.25 -27.54
CA GLU A 65 19.02 6.14 -27.92
C GLU A 65 19.84 7.29 -27.34
N THR A 66 19.33 8.52 -27.41
CA THR A 66 19.95 9.68 -26.79
C THR A 66 19.95 9.55 -25.27
N PHE A 67 18.86 9.06 -24.67
CA PHE A 67 18.78 8.78 -23.23
C PHE A 67 19.89 7.81 -22.79
N LYS A 68 19.98 6.65 -23.43
CA LYS A 68 20.96 5.60 -23.10
C LYS A 68 22.42 6.04 -23.31
N SER A 69 22.68 6.85 -24.33
CA SER A 69 24.05 7.30 -24.64
C SER A 69 24.55 8.43 -23.73
N LYS A 70 23.66 9.25 -23.17
CA LYS A 70 24.05 10.42 -22.35
C LYS A 70 23.93 10.20 -20.85
N LEU A 71 22.94 9.44 -20.38
CA LEU A 71 22.66 9.31 -18.96
C LEU A 71 23.35 8.08 -18.37
N PRO A 72 24.09 8.22 -17.26
CA PRO A 72 24.75 7.10 -16.63
C PRO A 72 23.75 6.23 -15.87
N VAL A 73 24.10 4.96 -15.72
CA VAL A 73 23.50 4.11 -14.71
C VAL A 73 24.06 4.53 -13.35
N ILE A 74 23.19 4.78 -12.38
CA ILE A 74 23.54 5.39 -11.09
C ILE A 74 23.07 4.56 -9.90
N SER A 75 23.72 4.74 -8.75
CA SER A 75 23.27 4.29 -7.44
C SER A 75 22.60 5.42 -6.64
N TYR A 76 22.20 5.12 -5.40
CA TYR A 76 21.62 6.14 -4.51
C TYR A 76 22.66 7.20 -4.11
N GLU A 77 23.90 6.76 -3.91
CA GLU A 77 25.01 7.60 -3.48
C GLU A 77 25.32 8.69 -4.53
N ASP A 78 25.15 8.38 -5.81
CA ASP A 78 25.31 9.34 -6.91
C ASP A 78 24.25 10.46 -6.91
N LEU A 79 23.05 10.21 -6.36
CA LEU A 79 21.94 11.17 -6.22
C LEU A 79 21.83 11.80 -4.84
N GLN A 80 22.67 11.36 -3.89
CA GLN A 80 22.63 11.85 -2.52
C GLN A 80 22.77 13.39 -2.43
N PRO A 81 23.63 14.07 -3.23
CA PRO A 81 23.73 15.52 -3.20
C PRO A 81 22.41 16.24 -3.54
N GLU A 82 21.71 15.81 -4.59
CA GLU A 82 20.42 16.37 -5.02
C GLU A 82 19.34 16.10 -3.98
N ILE A 83 19.28 14.88 -3.47
CA ILE A 83 18.33 14.47 -2.43
C ILE A 83 18.52 15.33 -1.17
N GLN A 84 19.77 15.56 -0.74
CA GLN A 84 20.05 16.35 0.44
C GLN A 84 19.66 17.83 0.26
N ARG A 85 19.89 18.40 -0.93
CA ARG A 85 19.42 19.78 -1.24
C ARG A 85 17.91 19.90 -1.12
N ILE A 86 17.17 18.97 -1.72
CA ILE A 86 15.70 18.94 -1.65
C ILE A 86 15.24 18.77 -0.20
N ALA A 87 15.85 17.83 0.53
CA ALA A 87 15.57 17.58 1.95
C ALA A 87 15.84 18.81 2.82
N ASN A 88 16.85 19.61 2.50
CA ASN A 88 17.21 20.84 3.21
C ASN A 88 16.38 22.07 2.84
N GLY A 89 15.46 21.96 1.86
CA GLY A 89 14.54 23.04 1.54
C GLY A 89 14.67 23.60 0.12
N ASP A 90 15.59 23.11 -0.70
CA ASP A 90 15.64 23.50 -2.11
C ASP A 90 14.35 23.03 -2.82
N ARG A 91 13.68 23.96 -3.50
CA ARG A 91 12.43 23.74 -4.24
C ARG A 91 12.58 24.02 -5.74
N SER A 92 13.79 24.31 -6.19
CA SER A 92 14.10 24.39 -7.62
C SER A 92 13.90 23.01 -8.29
N PRO A 93 13.61 22.97 -9.61
CA PRO A 93 13.38 21.72 -10.33
C PRO A 93 14.69 20.92 -10.51
N ILE A 94 15.18 20.29 -9.45
CA ILE A 94 16.44 19.53 -9.47
C ILE A 94 16.27 18.21 -10.22
N LEU A 95 15.35 17.36 -9.74
CA LEU A 95 15.10 16.01 -10.26
C LEU A 95 13.78 15.89 -11.03
N SER A 96 12.83 16.80 -10.79
CA SER A 96 11.49 16.75 -11.35
C SER A 96 10.96 18.16 -11.57
N ALA A 97 10.22 18.37 -12.65
CA ALA A 97 9.47 19.61 -12.87
C ALA A 97 8.26 19.73 -11.93
N HIS A 98 7.70 18.60 -11.49
CA HIS A 98 6.70 18.60 -10.41
C HIS A 98 7.39 18.71 -9.05
N PRO A 99 6.83 19.49 -8.11
CA PRO A 99 7.35 19.58 -6.75
C PRO A 99 7.41 18.21 -6.07
N ILE A 100 8.51 17.93 -5.37
CA ILE A 100 8.61 16.76 -4.51
C ILE A 100 7.65 16.93 -3.34
N SER A 101 6.69 16.01 -3.20
CA SER A 101 5.64 16.09 -2.19
C SER A 101 6.09 15.50 -0.86
N GLU A 102 6.88 14.42 -0.89
CA GLU A 102 7.47 13.77 0.28
C GLU A 102 8.65 12.86 -0.14
N PHE A 103 9.36 12.33 0.86
CA PHE A 103 10.34 11.27 0.69
C PHE A 103 9.80 9.94 1.19
N LEU A 104 9.81 8.94 0.30
CA LEU A 104 9.49 7.57 0.66
C LEU A 104 10.75 6.89 1.19
N THR A 105 10.73 6.49 2.46
CA THR A 105 11.88 5.85 3.10
C THR A 105 11.95 4.37 2.73
N SER A 106 13.02 4.00 2.02
CA SER A 106 13.29 2.60 1.70
C SER A 106 13.66 1.81 2.97
N SER A 107 13.49 0.48 2.92
CA SER A 107 14.11 -0.41 3.92
C SER A 107 15.60 -0.61 3.67
N GLY A 108 16.09 -0.36 2.45
CA GLY A 108 17.52 -0.31 2.14
C GLY A 108 18.16 0.93 2.74
N THR A 109 19.36 0.77 3.30
CA THR A 109 20.10 1.83 3.98
C THR A 109 21.34 2.27 3.20
N SER A 110 21.80 3.49 3.45
CA SER A 110 23.11 4.00 3.07
C SER A 110 23.69 4.74 4.28
N ALA A 111 24.92 4.42 4.67
CA ALA A 111 25.55 4.92 5.91
C ALA A 111 24.69 4.72 7.18
N GLY A 112 23.93 3.61 7.26
CA GLY A 112 23.07 3.29 8.41
C GLY A 112 21.69 3.93 8.38
N GLU A 113 21.47 4.94 7.54
CA GLU A 113 20.20 5.65 7.42
C GLU A 113 19.35 5.12 6.25
N ARG A 114 18.03 5.24 6.37
CA ARG A 114 17.10 4.83 5.30
C ARG A 114 17.26 5.74 4.07
N LYS A 115 17.31 5.13 2.89
CA LYS A 115 17.35 5.88 1.62
C LYS A 115 16.06 6.70 1.42
N LEU A 116 16.21 7.98 1.12
CA LEU A 116 15.11 8.92 0.86
C LEU A 116 14.78 8.94 -0.63
N MET A 117 13.66 8.32 -1.02
CA MET A 117 13.23 8.28 -2.42
C MET A 117 12.24 9.42 -2.68
N PRO A 118 12.60 10.47 -3.45
CA PRO A 118 11.67 11.56 -3.73
C PRO A 118 10.47 11.03 -4.53
N THR A 119 9.26 11.45 -4.15
CA THR A 119 8.04 11.17 -4.91
C THR A 119 7.30 12.47 -5.21
N ILE A 120 6.50 12.46 -6.27
CA ILE A 120 5.56 13.52 -6.61
C ILE A 120 4.12 13.04 -6.33
N GLN A 121 3.18 13.97 -6.28
CA GLN A 121 1.78 13.68 -5.94
C GLN A 121 1.12 12.71 -6.93
N GLU A 122 1.37 12.85 -8.24
CA GLU A 122 0.83 12.00 -9.32
C GLU A 122 1.20 10.52 -9.15
N GLU A 123 2.31 10.19 -8.48
CA GLU A 123 2.72 8.80 -8.26
C GLU A 123 1.74 8.04 -7.35
N LEU A 124 0.90 8.73 -6.57
CA LEU A 124 -0.16 8.06 -5.81
C LEU A 124 -1.24 7.49 -6.73
N ASP A 125 -1.57 8.15 -7.83
CA ASP A 125 -2.55 7.67 -8.80
C ASP A 125 -2.02 6.44 -9.55
N ARG A 126 -0.74 6.44 -9.92
CA ARG A 126 -0.09 5.26 -10.54
C ARG A 126 -0.07 4.06 -9.60
N ARG A 127 0.18 4.26 -8.30
CA ARG A 127 0.09 3.21 -7.28
C ARG A 127 -1.34 2.70 -7.11
N GLN A 128 -2.32 3.60 -7.09
CA GLN A 128 -3.73 3.21 -7.00
C GLN A 128 -4.16 2.39 -8.22
N LEU A 129 -3.74 2.77 -9.42
CA LEU A 129 -3.98 1.99 -10.64
C LEU A 129 -3.45 0.58 -10.47
N LEU A 130 -2.18 0.41 -10.06
CA LEU A 130 -1.62 -0.93 -9.81
C LEU A 130 -2.43 -1.73 -8.79
N TYR A 131 -2.83 -1.13 -7.66
CA TYR A 131 -3.66 -1.82 -6.66
C TYR A 131 -5.03 -2.22 -7.21
N SER A 132 -5.61 -1.42 -8.11
CA SER A 132 -6.92 -1.71 -8.72
C SER A 132 -6.91 -2.95 -9.62
N LEU A 133 -5.74 -3.37 -10.10
CA LEU A 133 -5.58 -4.56 -10.95
C LEU A 133 -5.56 -5.88 -10.17
N LEU A 134 -5.31 -5.85 -8.86
CA LEU A 134 -5.08 -7.06 -8.06
C LEU A 134 -6.34 -7.94 -7.95
N MET A 135 -7.48 -7.35 -7.59
CA MET A 135 -8.73 -8.10 -7.41
C MET A 135 -9.32 -8.62 -8.71
N PRO A 136 -9.36 -7.83 -9.82
CA PRO A 136 -9.75 -8.35 -11.12
C PRO A 136 -8.99 -9.61 -11.55
N VAL A 137 -7.67 -9.65 -11.33
CA VAL A 137 -6.86 -10.85 -11.61
C VAL A 137 -7.20 -11.99 -10.66
N MET A 138 -7.31 -11.72 -9.35
CA MET A 138 -7.65 -12.73 -8.35
C MET A 138 -9.01 -13.38 -8.60
N ASN A 139 -10.00 -12.60 -9.05
CA ASN A 139 -11.37 -13.07 -9.29
C ASN A 139 -11.45 -14.13 -10.40
N LEU A 140 -10.49 -14.16 -11.31
CA LEU A 140 -10.41 -15.21 -12.33
C LEU A 140 -10.03 -16.59 -11.75
N CYS A 141 -9.32 -16.59 -10.61
CA CYS A 141 -8.80 -17.77 -9.95
C CYS A 141 -9.65 -18.18 -8.73
N VAL A 142 -10.15 -17.19 -7.97
CA VAL A 142 -10.87 -17.39 -6.71
C VAL A 142 -12.16 -16.55 -6.76
N PRO A 143 -13.28 -17.13 -7.25
CA PRO A 143 -14.53 -16.40 -7.37
C PRO A 143 -15.19 -16.19 -6.00
N GLY A 144 -16.08 -15.20 -5.90
CA GLY A 144 -16.93 -14.98 -4.72
C GLY A 144 -16.27 -14.20 -3.58
N LEU A 145 -15.09 -13.60 -3.80
CA LEU A 145 -14.42 -12.77 -2.79
C LEU A 145 -15.15 -11.46 -2.48
N ASP A 146 -16.10 -11.05 -3.32
CA ASP A 146 -17.07 -9.97 -3.11
C ASP A 146 -18.14 -10.30 -2.06
N LYS A 147 -18.33 -11.58 -1.72
CA LYS A 147 -19.39 -12.04 -0.79
C LYS A 147 -18.97 -11.99 0.68
N GLY A 148 -17.79 -11.45 0.97
CA GLY A 148 -17.25 -11.41 2.32
C GLY A 148 -16.16 -10.36 2.47
N LYS A 149 -15.27 -10.59 3.42
CA LYS A 149 -14.28 -9.61 3.87
C LYS A 149 -12.86 -10.17 3.85
N GLY A 150 -11.90 -9.26 3.76
CA GLY A 150 -10.50 -9.53 3.99
C GLY A 150 -10.05 -9.13 5.40
N LEU A 151 -9.50 -10.07 6.15
CA LEU A 151 -8.75 -9.76 7.38
C LEU A 151 -7.29 -9.48 6.99
N TYR A 152 -6.94 -8.19 6.93
CA TYR A 152 -5.59 -7.75 6.65
C TYR A 152 -4.99 -7.00 7.83
N PHE A 153 -3.82 -7.45 8.29
CA PHE A 153 -3.05 -6.78 9.34
C PHE A 153 -2.12 -5.74 8.71
N LEU A 154 -2.56 -4.48 8.71
CA LEU A 154 -1.89 -3.36 8.06
C LEU A 154 -1.41 -2.37 9.13
N PHE A 155 -0.18 -1.86 8.98
CA PHE A 155 0.44 -1.02 9.99
C PHE A 155 1.12 0.19 9.38
N VAL A 156 0.86 1.36 9.93
CA VAL A 156 1.71 2.53 9.76
C VAL A 156 3.02 2.38 10.53
N LYS A 157 4.01 3.18 10.15
CA LYS A 157 5.31 3.31 10.81
C LYS A 157 5.58 4.78 11.13
N SER A 158 6.63 5.01 11.93
CA SER A 158 7.08 6.35 12.27
C SER A 158 7.36 7.19 11.02
N GLU A 159 7.17 8.49 11.19
CA GLU A 159 7.38 9.52 10.18
C GLU A 159 8.31 10.57 10.77
N THR A 160 9.14 11.17 9.93
CA THR A 160 9.97 12.30 10.30
C THR A 160 9.76 13.44 9.32
N LYS A 161 10.26 14.63 9.67
CA LYS A 161 10.34 15.77 8.75
C LYS A 161 11.80 16.03 8.42
N THR A 162 12.09 16.30 7.15
CA THR A 162 13.41 16.78 6.75
C THR A 162 13.63 18.21 7.26
N PRO A 163 14.87 18.73 7.27
CA PRO A 163 15.14 20.10 7.69
C PRO A 163 14.34 21.16 6.90
N GLY A 164 14.11 20.90 5.62
CA GLY A 164 13.27 21.72 4.75
C GLY A 164 11.76 21.49 4.91
N GLY A 165 11.32 20.67 5.87
CA GLY A 165 9.90 20.47 6.21
C GLY A 165 9.14 19.42 5.40
N LEU A 166 9.78 18.70 4.46
CA LEU A 166 9.14 17.58 3.74
C LEU A 166 8.95 16.38 4.67
N LEU A 167 7.86 15.65 4.51
CA LEU A 167 7.66 14.38 5.22
C LEU A 167 8.62 13.31 4.68
N ALA A 168 9.15 12.48 5.57
CA ALA A 168 9.94 11.31 5.24
C ALA A 168 9.35 10.09 5.98
N ARG A 169 8.80 9.13 5.23
CA ARG A 169 8.08 7.97 5.78
C ARG A 169 8.01 6.79 4.82
N PRO A 170 7.77 5.56 5.30
CA PRO A 170 7.65 4.42 4.40
C PRO A 170 6.48 4.56 3.43
N VAL A 171 6.64 4.03 2.21
CA VAL A 171 5.61 4.13 1.14
C VAL A 171 4.22 3.65 1.57
N LEU A 172 4.15 2.59 2.37
CA LEU A 172 2.86 2.10 2.86
C LEU A 172 2.25 2.99 3.93
N THR A 173 3.06 3.64 4.77
CA THR A 173 2.55 4.67 5.70
C THR A 173 1.97 5.85 4.92
N SER A 174 2.68 6.33 3.88
CA SER A 174 2.19 7.38 2.99
C SER A 174 0.86 6.96 2.34
N TYR A 175 0.78 5.74 1.79
CA TYR A 175 -0.43 5.23 1.17
C TYR A 175 -1.61 5.11 2.15
N TYR A 176 -1.43 4.50 3.33
CA TYR A 176 -2.54 4.36 4.29
C TYR A 176 -3.06 5.70 4.80
N LYS A 177 -2.20 6.73 4.88
CA LYS A 177 -2.59 8.09 5.28
C LYS A 177 -3.12 8.94 4.13
N SER A 178 -3.00 8.50 2.89
CA SER A 178 -3.51 9.20 1.72
C SER A 178 -5.04 9.15 1.64
N GLU A 179 -5.63 10.10 0.89
CA GLU A 179 -7.07 10.08 0.60
C GLU A 179 -7.46 8.84 -0.21
N HIS A 180 -6.59 8.38 -1.12
CA HIS A 180 -6.81 7.15 -1.90
C HIS A 180 -7.12 5.92 -1.03
N PHE A 181 -6.60 5.88 0.20
CA PHE A 181 -6.92 4.81 1.16
C PHE A 181 -8.03 5.19 2.12
N LYS A 182 -7.96 6.38 2.75
CA LYS A 182 -8.89 6.77 3.81
C LYS A 182 -10.32 6.98 3.30
N THR A 183 -10.46 7.60 2.14
CA THR A 183 -11.74 7.96 1.50
C THR A 183 -11.99 7.13 0.26
N ARG A 184 -11.39 5.93 0.20
CA ARG A 184 -11.58 4.98 -0.91
C ARG A 184 -13.07 4.72 -1.15
N PRO A 185 -13.52 4.70 -2.42
CA PRO A 185 -14.91 4.38 -2.75
C PRO A 185 -15.21 2.94 -2.29
N TYR A 186 -16.50 2.67 -2.06
CA TYR A 186 -16.95 1.31 -1.78
C TYR A 186 -16.55 0.39 -2.94
N ASP A 187 -15.89 -0.70 -2.59
CA ASP A 187 -15.48 -1.75 -3.51
C ASP A 187 -15.77 -3.10 -2.84
N PRO A 188 -16.72 -3.91 -3.34
CA PRO A 188 -17.12 -5.15 -2.70
C PRO A 188 -15.94 -6.13 -2.58
N TYR A 189 -14.97 -6.05 -3.48
CA TYR A 189 -13.78 -6.89 -3.42
C TYR A 189 -12.77 -6.45 -2.36
N ASN A 190 -12.87 -5.23 -1.81
CA ASN A 190 -11.90 -4.64 -0.88
C ASN A 190 -12.55 -4.17 0.44
N VAL A 191 -13.55 -4.90 0.92
CA VAL A 191 -14.11 -4.73 2.25
C VAL A 191 -13.19 -5.39 3.28
N TYR A 192 -12.57 -4.58 4.14
CA TYR A 192 -11.69 -5.07 5.21
C TYR A 192 -12.41 -5.12 6.55
N THR A 193 -11.99 -6.03 7.42
CA THR A 193 -12.45 -6.09 8.82
C THR A 193 -11.83 -4.96 9.66
N SER A 194 -10.61 -4.55 9.33
CA SER A 194 -9.84 -3.55 10.08
C SER A 194 -10.32 -2.13 9.76
N PRO A 195 -10.78 -1.34 10.75
CA PRO A 195 -11.13 0.06 10.53
C PRO A 195 -9.87 0.90 10.28
N ASN A 196 -10.04 2.03 9.59
CA ASN A 196 -8.91 2.92 9.24
C ASN A 196 -8.20 3.41 10.51
N GLU A 197 -8.93 3.72 11.58
CA GLU A 197 -8.42 4.18 12.87
C GLU A 197 -7.48 3.17 13.52
N ALA A 198 -7.77 1.86 13.38
CA ALA A 198 -6.90 0.81 13.87
C ALA A 198 -5.61 0.69 13.04
N ILE A 199 -5.70 0.82 11.71
CA ILE A 199 -4.55 0.78 10.80
C ILE A 199 -3.64 1.99 11.01
N LEU A 200 -4.25 3.16 11.25
CA LEU A 200 -3.57 4.45 11.42
C LEU A 200 -3.10 4.72 12.85
N CYS A 201 -3.45 3.85 13.80
CA CYS A 201 -3.00 3.96 15.18
C CYS A 201 -1.46 3.89 15.25
N PRO A 202 -0.79 4.88 15.85
CA PRO A 202 0.68 4.91 15.92
C PRO A 202 1.25 3.86 16.88
N ASP A 203 0.47 3.46 17.89
CA ASP A 203 0.85 2.40 18.81
C ASP A 203 0.62 1.02 18.16
N SER A 204 1.72 0.30 17.93
CA SER A 204 1.65 -0.99 17.24
C SER A 204 0.94 -2.09 18.02
N PHE A 205 0.93 -2.03 19.36
CA PHE A 205 0.18 -2.97 20.20
C PHE A 205 -1.31 -2.70 20.06
N GLN A 206 -1.74 -1.45 20.21
CA GLN A 206 -3.15 -1.07 20.11
C GLN A 206 -3.69 -1.30 18.70
N SER A 207 -2.92 -0.96 17.67
CA SER A 207 -3.23 -1.26 16.27
C SER A 207 -3.45 -2.76 16.04
N MET A 208 -2.52 -3.61 16.48
CA MET A 208 -2.63 -5.07 16.34
C MET A 208 -3.83 -5.62 17.11
N TYR A 209 -4.03 -5.17 18.35
CA TYR A 209 -5.11 -5.63 19.21
C TYR A 209 -6.49 -5.34 18.59
N ALA A 210 -6.71 -4.10 18.15
CA ALA A 210 -7.99 -3.70 17.56
C ALA A 210 -8.26 -4.41 16.22
N GLN A 211 -7.25 -4.53 15.34
CA GLN A 211 -7.41 -5.27 14.08
C GLN A 211 -7.73 -6.75 14.32
N MET A 212 -7.06 -7.38 15.29
CA MET A 212 -7.35 -8.76 15.69
C MET A 212 -8.77 -8.90 16.24
N LEU A 213 -9.19 -7.98 17.12
CA LEU A 213 -10.52 -7.99 17.72
C LEU A 213 -11.62 -7.85 16.65
N CYS A 214 -11.49 -6.91 15.71
CA CYS A 214 -12.41 -6.76 14.60
C CYS A 214 -12.45 -8.02 13.71
N GLY A 215 -11.29 -8.61 13.43
CA GLY A 215 -11.20 -9.86 12.67
C GLY A 215 -11.94 -11.02 13.34
N LEU A 216 -11.85 -11.14 14.67
CA LEU A 216 -12.55 -12.19 15.43
C LEU A 216 -14.07 -11.97 15.52
N LEU A 217 -14.51 -10.70 15.64
CA LEU A 217 -15.92 -10.34 15.61
C LEU A 217 -16.56 -10.68 14.26
N GLU A 218 -15.83 -10.47 13.15
CA GLU A 218 -16.31 -10.71 11.80
C GLU A 218 -15.86 -12.04 11.20
N ARG A 219 -15.35 -12.97 12.01
CA ARG A 219 -14.70 -14.22 11.57
C ARG A 219 -15.48 -15.03 10.52
N ASN A 220 -16.82 -15.05 10.61
CA ASN A 220 -17.67 -15.79 9.68
C ASN A 220 -17.81 -15.13 8.30
N GLN A 221 -17.40 -13.87 8.16
CA GLN A 221 -17.37 -13.13 6.89
C GLN A 221 -15.99 -13.15 6.25
N VAL A 222 -14.95 -13.63 6.93
CA VAL A 222 -13.57 -13.59 6.44
C VAL A 222 -13.35 -14.67 5.38
N LEU A 223 -13.07 -14.25 4.14
CA LEU A 223 -12.76 -15.15 3.02
C LEU A 223 -11.26 -15.19 2.71
N ARG A 224 -10.51 -14.18 3.15
CA ARG A 224 -9.07 -14.06 2.91
C ARG A 224 -8.37 -13.42 4.11
N LEU A 225 -7.18 -13.93 4.42
CA LEU A 225 -6.35 -13.51 5.54
C LEU A 225 -4.98 -13.09 5.01
N GLY A 226 -4.44 -11.95 5.45
CA GLY A 226 -3.13 -11.53 4.98
C GLY A 226 -2.46 -10.40 5.75
N ALA A 227 -1.24 -10.13 5.33
CA ALA A 227 -0.46 -8.95 5.64
C ALA A 227 0.46 -8.70 4.45
N VAL A 228 1.09 -7.52 4.39
CA VAL A 228 2.03 -7.18 3.31
C VAL A 228 3.18 -8.20 3.20
N PHE A 229 3.70 -8.64 4.35
CA PHE A 229 4.75 -9.64 4.44
C PHE A 229 4.29 -10.82 5.30
N ALA A 230 4.75 -12.03 4.97
CA ALA A 230 4.49 -13.23 5.76
C ALA A 230 4.88 -13.07 7.24
N SER A 231 5.99 -12.40 7.52
CA SER A 231 6.43 -12.09 8.88
C SER A 231 5.43 -11.23 9.66
N GLY A 232 4.71 -10.33 8.99
CA GLY A 232 3.63 -9.55 9.60
C GLY A 232 2.46 -10.44 10.04
N LEU A 233 2.05 -11.38 9.18
CA LEU A 233 0.99 -12.33 9.49
C LEU A 233 1.40 -13.29 10.61
N LEU A 234 2.63 -13.81 10.60
CA LEU A 234 3.17 -14.64 11.69
C LEU A 234 3.17 -13.90 13.02
N ARG A 235 3.48 -12.60 13.03
CA ARG A 235 3.40 -11.76 14.23
C ARG A 235 1.95 -11.59 14.71
N ALA A 236 0.98 -11.46 13.81
CA ALA A 236 -0.44 -11.41 14.19
C ALA A 236 -0.91 -12.75 14.80
N ILE A 237 -0.53 -13.87 14.19
CA ILE A 237 -0.82 -15.21 14.73
C ILE A 237 -0.19 -15.37 16.13
N ARG A 238 1.08 -14.97 16.29
CA ARG A 238 1.76 -14.99 17.60
C ARG A 238 1.07 -14.06 18.61
N PHE A 239 0.58 -12.91 18.16
CA PHE A 239 -0.17 -11.99 19.01
C PHE A 239 -1.45 -12.64 19.54
N LEU A 240 -2.20 -13.33 18.67
CA LEU A 240 -3.39 -14.08 19.09
C LEU A 240 -3.03 -15.16 20.12
N GLN A 241 -1.97 -15.94 19.89
CA GLN A 241 -1.51 -16.96 20.85
C GLN A 241 -1.25 -16.38 22.25
N LEU A 242 -0.71 -15.16 22.32
CA LEU A 242 -0.35 -14.53 23.59
C LEU A 242 -1.51 -13.75 24.25
N ASN A 243 -2.50 -13.29 23.48
CA ASN A 243 -3.51 -12.34 23.95
C ASN A 243 -4.96 -12.82 23.81
N TRP A 244 -5.20 -14.05 23.34
CA TRP A 244 -6.56 -14.56 23.07
C TRP A 244 -7.49 -14.48 24.28
N GLN A 245 -6.98 -14.65 25.51
CA GLN A 245 -7.80 -14.57 26.73
C GLN A 245 -8.42 -13.18 26.92
N GLN A 246 -7.63 -12.12 26.68
CA GLN A 246 -8.10 -10.74 26.77
C GLN A 246 -9.08 -10.46 25.62
N LEU A 247 -8.74 -10.86 24.40
CA LEU A 247 -9.60 -10.69 23.23
C LEU A 247 -10.97 -11.36 23.40
N VAL A 248 -11.01 -12.61 23.86
CA VAL A 248 -12.25 -13.34 24.13
C VAL A 248 -13.04 -12.71 25.28
N ASN A 249 -12.36 -12.20 26.30
CA ASN A 249 -13.04 -11.48 27.38
C ASN A 249 -13.75 -10.23 26.86
N ASP A 250 -13.06 -9.41 26.06
CA ASP A 250 -13.63 -8.19 25.48
C ASP A 250 -14.84 -8.48 24.59
N ILE A 251 -14.77 -9.52 23.74
CA ILE A 251 -15.90 -9.96 22.92
C ILE A 251 -17.09 -10.37 23.80
N ARG A 252 -16.83 -11.15 24.86
CA ARG A 252 -17.87 -11.67 25.76
C ARG A 252 -18.54 -10.56 26.56
N THR A 253 -17.77 -9.60 27.09
CA THR A 253 -18.32 -8.51 27.91
C THR A 253 -18.81 -7.34 27.08
N GLY A 254 -18.37 -7.22 25.83
CA GLY A 254 -18.59 -6.04 25.01
C GLY A 254 -17.83 -4.82 25.53
N THR A 255 -16.72 -5.02 26.25
CA THR A 255 -15.95 -3.94 26.88
C THR A 255 -14.52 -3.98 26.37
N LEU A 256 -14.03 -2.87 25.84
CA LEU A 256 -12.69 -2.77 25.29
C LEU A 256 -11.63 -2.78 26.41
N ASN A 257 -10.55 -3.53 26.19
CA ASN A 257 -9.40 -3.58 27.08
C ASN A 257 -8.87 -2.16 27.41
N PRO A 258 -8.67 -1.81 28.69
CA PRO A 258 -8.22 -0.48 29.10
C PRO A 258 -6.79 -0.13 28.64
N LYS A 259 -6.02 -1.11 28.15
CA LYS A 259 -4.73 -0.86 27.47
C LYS A 259 -4.89 -0.13 26.14
N ILE A 260 -6.10 -0.08 25.57
CA ILE A 260 -6.41 0.71 24.39
C ILE A 260 -6.75 2.12 24.83
N THR A 261 -5.76 3.01 24.73
CA THR A 261 -5.82 4.40 25.22
C THR A 261 -5.93 5.42 24.11
N GLU A 262 -5.62 5.05 22.86
CA GLU A 262 -5.63 5.97 21.73
C GLU A 262 -7.07 6.47 21.44
N PRO A 263 -7.36 7.78 21.57
CA PRO A 263 -8.74 8.28 21.61
C PRO A 263 -9.58 7.95 20.37
N ASN A 264 -9.00 8.13 19.18
CA ASN A 264 -9.69 7.85 17.91
C ASN A 264 -9.99 6.37 17.76
N LEU A 265 -9.04 5.52 18.17
CA LEU A 265 -9.22 4.07 18.13
C LEU A 265 -10.29 3.63 19.12
N LYS A 266 -10.27 4.17 20.35
CA LYS A 266 -11.27 3.86 21.37
C LYS A 266 -12.68 4.24 20.90
N SER A 267 -12.86 5.46 20.42
CA SER A 267 -14.14 5.93 19.87
C SER A 267 -14.66 5.04 18.73
N CYS A 268 -13.78 4.65 17.81
CA CYS A 268 -14.10 3.71 16.74
C CYS A 268 -14.55 2.34 17.28
N MET A 269 -13.80 1.78 18.22
CA MET A 269 -14.08 0.46 18.79
C MET A 269 -15.33 0.42 19.66
N ASP A 270 -15.68 1.51 20.35
CA ASP A 270 -16.92 1.63 21.13
C ASP A 270 -18.17 1.50 20.24
N GLY A 271 -18.09 1.91 18.96
CA GLY A 271 -19.17 1.72 17.99
C GLY A 271 -19.27 0.28 17.41
N ILE A 272 -18.18 -0.48 17.45
CA ILE A 272 -18.07 -1.82 16.86
C ILE A 272 -18.37 -2.91 17.90
N LEU A 273 -17.81 -2.77 19.10
CA LEU A 273 -17.82 -3.82 20.11
C LEU A 273 -19.19 -3.92 20.79
N LYS A 274 -19.83 -5.08 20.66
CA LYS A 274 -21.11 -5.40 21.32
C LYS A 274 -20.97 -6.73 22.06
N PRO A 275 -21.64 -6.94 23.21
CA PRO A 275 -21.55 -8.20 23.94
C PRO A 275 -22.05 -9.39 23.09
N ASP A 276 -21.19 -10.39 22.87
CA ASP A 276 -21.54 -11.63 22.19
C ASP A 276 -21.35 -12.84 23.13
N ARG A 277 -22.46 -13.46 23.55
CA ARG A 277 -22.45 -14.65 24.42
C ARG A 277 -22.08 -15.95 23.68
N GLY A 278 -22.07 -15.93 22.34
CA GLY A 278 -21.69 -17.06 21.48
C GLY A 278 -20.17 -17.26 21.33
N ALA A 279 -19.34 -16.41 21.94
CA ALA A 279 -17.88 -16.46 21.87
C ALA A 279 -17.23 -17.71 22.51
N GLY A 280 -18.01 -18.63 23.08
CA GLY A 280 -17.53 -19.88 23.66
C GLY A 280 -16.71 -20.76 22.70
N GLY A 281 -17.04 -20.74 21.39
CA GLY A 281 -16.31 -21.50 20.37
C GLY A 281 -14.84 -21.08 20.20
N LEU A 282 -14.53 -19.78 20.38
CA LEU A 282 -13.17 -19.24 20.23
C LEU A 282 -12.20 -19.78 21.30
N ARG A 283 -12.70 -20.15 22.50
CA ARG A 283 -11.89 -20.71 23.59
C ARG A 283 -11.43 -22.14 23.28
N VAL A 284 -12.26 -22.93 22.61
CA VAL A 284 -12.01 -24.36 22.40
C VAL A 284 -10.92 -24.60 21.35
N GLU A 285 -10.84 -23.75 20.32
CA GLU A 285 -9.83 -23.89 19.25
C GLU A 285 -8.45 -23.37 19.65
N THR A 286 -8.36 -22.31 20.45
CA THR A 286 -7.07 -21.74 20.89
C THR A 286 -6.37 -22.57 21.97
N MET A 287 -7.10 -23.40 22.72
CA MET A 287 -6.53 -24.32 23.73
C MET A 287 -6.03 -25.66 23.18
N ARG A 288 -6.26 -25.98 21.89
CA ARG A 288 -5.87 -27.29 21.31
C ARG A 288 -4.37 -27.43 20.95
N ARG A 289 -3.49 -26.57 21.47
CA ARG A 289 -2.03 -26.72 21.38
C ARG A 289 -1.34 -26.27 22.65
#